data_AF-A0A5M8NV27-F1
#
_entry.id   AF-A0A5M8NV27-F1
#
_cell.length_a   1.000
_cell.length_b   1.000
_cell.length_c   1.000
_cell.angle_alpha   90.00
_cell.angle_beta   90.00
_cell.angle_gamma   90.00
#
_symmetry.space_group_name_H-M   'P 1'
#
loop_
_entity.id
_entity.type
_entity.pdbx_description
1 polymer ?
#
loop_
_entity_poly.entity_id
_entity_poly.type
_entity_poly.pdbx_seq_one_letter_code
_entity_poly.pdbx_strand_id
1 'polypeptide(L)'
;MRIIKFIFSAKTVVLSIIVALSACSDYLDIMPDDVATMDHAFSNREISKKFLFTCYSYLPNPVSLDNNPALQGGDEMWWCSTTSGNGLNYFNKNAGYLAMGRQSANDPYLNYWDGGRNGTNLFIALRDCNIFLENIHLPTDIDEWERLQWIAEVKFLKAYYHFYLFRNYGPIPIIRENIPVNAAEEARMYRKPVDDVVNYIVELIDEAIPDLMPNPSNTRVEDAGRITQPIAAALKAEALTWAASPLLNGSEQESPTFSLIDNQEVQLFPQQYDSSKWTRAVQAIKEAIEVCQTNGHHLYSYQNVNASIAMSDITKLKCTLRGAVTEKYNPEIVWPSTYSTSCKQIAFI
;
A
#
# COMPACT_ATOMS: atom_id res chain seq x y z
N MET A 1 -20.59 31.63 -74.16
CA MET A 1 -19.29 31.93 -73.51
C MET A 1 -19.35 32.21 -71.99
N ARG A 2 -20.49 32.65 -71.42
CA ARG A 2 -20.61 32.94 -69.96
C ARG A 2 -20.72 31.70 -69.05
N ILE A 3 -21.33 30.61 -69.52
CA ILE A 3 -21.56 29.39 -68.73
C ILE A 3 -20.26 28.62 -68.43
N ILE A 4 -19.32 28.60 -69.37
CA ILE A 4 -18.03 27.90 -69.23
C ILE A 4 -17.13 28.57 -68.17
N LYS A 5 -17.16 29.91 -68.06
CA LYS A 5 -16.43 30.65 -67.01
C LYS A 5 -16.98 30.38 -65.61
N PHE A 6 -18.28 30.15 -65.48
CA PHE A 6 -18.91 29.86 -64.19
C PHE A 6 -18.51 28.46 -63.68
N ILE A 7 -18.51 27.47 -64.56
CA ILE A 7 -18.08 26.09 -64.25
C ILE A 7 -16.59 26.04 -63.90
N PHE A 8 -15.74 26.81 -64.59
CA PHE A 8 -14.32 26.90 -64.24
C PHE A 8 -14.12 27.58 -62.88
N SER A 9 -14.83 28.68 -62.59
CA SER A 9 -14.73 29.36 -61.29
C SER A 9 -15.21 28.48 -60.13
N ALA A 10 -16.31 27.74 -60.32
CA ALA A 10 -16.85 26.83 -59.31
C ALA A 10 -15.90 25.66 -59.02
N LYS A 11 -15.22 25.12 -60.03
CA LYS A 11 -14.20 24.07 -59.86
C LYS A 11 -12.98 24.57 -59.08
N THR A 12 -12.52 25.80 -59.32
CA THR A 12 -11.44 26.41 -58.52
C THR A 12 -11.85 26.65 -57.07
N VAL A 13 -13.09 27.09 -56.81
CA VAL A 13 -13.59 27.31 -55.44
C VAL A 13 -13.72 25.99 -54.67
N VAL A 14 -14.23 24.93 -55.31
CA VAL A 14 -14.35 23.60 -54.69
C VAL A 14 -12.96 22.99 -54.41
N LEU A 15 -11.99 23.16 -55.31
CA LEU A 15 -10.62 22.68 -55.10
C LEU A 15 -9.90 23.44 -53.98
N SER A 16 -10.11 24.75 -53.84
CA SER A 16 -9.57 25.55 -52.74
C SER A 16 -10.19 25.20 -51.38
N ILE A 17 -11.45 24.79 -51.34
CA ILE A 17 -12.12 24.34 -50.10
C ILE A 17 -11.59 22.96 -49.66
N ILE A 18 -11.28 22.06 -50.60
CA ILE A 18 -10.72 20.73 -50.29
C ILE A 18 -9.28 20.85 -49.73
N VAL A 19 -8.46 21.77 -50.26
CA VAL A 19 -7.09 22.03 -49.75
C VAL A 19 -7.11 22.71 -48.37
N ALA A 20 -8.13 23.53 -48.09
CA ALA A 20 -8.29 24.16 -46.77
C ALA A 20 -8.69 23.17 -45.66
N LEU A 21 -9.39 22.07 -46.01
CA LEU A 21 -9.79 21.03 -45.05
C LEU A 21 -8.65 20.05 -44.72
N SER A 22 -7.63 19.91 -45.58
CA SER A 22 -6.44 19.07 -45.31
C SER A 22 -5.34 19.78 -44.52
N ALA A 23 -5.41 21.10 -44.33
CA ALA A 23 -4.40 21.87 -43.59
C ALA A 23 -4.70 22.01 -42.09
N CYS A 24 -5.79 21.42 -41.61
CA CYS A 24 -6.30 21.59 -40.25
C CYS A 24 -6.24 20.31 -39.40
N SER A 25 -5.46 19.30 -39.80
CA SER A 25 -5.26 18.08 -38.99
C SER A 25 -4.23 18.28 -37.87
N ASP A 26 -3.17 19.06 -38.08
CA ASP A 26 -2.06 19.21 -37.11
C ASP A 26 -2.37 20.16 -35.93
N TYR A 27 -3.44 20.95 -36.00
CA TYR A 27 -3.84 21.86 -34.92
C TYR A 27 -4.72 21.16 -33.86
N LEU A 28 -5.33 20.02 -34.21
CA LEU A 28 -6.16 19.25 -33.28
C LEU A 28 -5.36 18.18 -32.50
N ASP A 29 -4.13 17.91 -32.92
CA ASP A 29 -3.17 17.02 -32.23
C ASP A 29 -2.16 17.81 -31.38
N ILE A 30 -2.54 18.99 -30.92
CA ILE A 30 -1.80 19.67 -29.86
C ILE A 30 -2.26 19.05 -28.53
N MET A 31 -1.69 17.89 -28.20
CA MET A 31 -1.73 17.40 -26.84
C MET A 31 -1.07 18.46 -25.94
N PRO A 32 -1.64 18.83 -24.79
CA PRO A 32 -0.95 19.76 -23.90
C PRO A 32 0.35 19.09 -23.44
N ASP A 33 1.49 19.77 -23.65
CA ASP A 33 2.84 19.30 -23.28
C ASP A 33 2.99 18.93 -21.78
N ASP A 34 1.98 19.26 -20.96
CA ASP A 34 1.99 19.15 -19.51
C ASP A 34 1.02 18.08 -18.96
N VAL A 35 0.46 17.21 -19.82
CA VAL A 35 -0.29 16.04 -19.35
C VAL A 35 0.65 14.85 -19.33
N ALA A 36 0.94 14.34 -18.13
CA ALA A 36 1.63 13.06 -17.97
C ALA A 36 0.80 11.94 -18.61
N THR A 37 1.05 11.63 -19.88
CA THR A 37 0.49 10.45 -20.53
C THR A 37 1.25 9.21 -20.07
N MET A 38 0.58 8.05 -20.10
CA MET A 38 1.17 6.77 -19.70
C MET A 38 2.45 6.45 -20.50
N ASP A 39 2.52 6.91 -21.75
CA ASP A 39 3.67 6.74 -22.65
C ASP A 39 4.91 7.55 -22.18
N HIS A 40 4.72 8.67 -21.48
CA HIS A 40 5.81 9.47 -20.94
C HIS A 40 6.26 9.02 -19.55
N ALA A 41 5.44 8.27 -18.81
CA ALA A 41 5.75 7.83 -17.45
C ALA A 41 6.97 6.89 -17.35
N PHE A 42 7.33 6.22 -18.45
CA PHE A 42 8.45 5.28 -18.53
C PHE A 42 9.47 5.64 -19.62
N SER A 43 9.61 6.94 -19.92
CA SER A 43 10.54 7.39 -20.97
C SER A 43 12.01 7.40 -20.55
N ASN A 44 12.29 7.57 -19.26
CA ASN A 44 13.65 7.58 -18.70
C ASN A 44 13.63 7.22 -17.20
N ARG A 45 14.82 6.94 -16.66
CA ARG A 45 15.04 6.57 -15.27
C ARG A 45 14.41 7.54 -14.27
N GLU A 46 14.56 8.85 -14.47
CA GLU A 46 14.08 9.87 -13.52
C GLU A 46 12.55 9.93 -13.45
N ILE A 47 11.86 9.82 -14.59
CA ILE A 47 10.40 9.82 -14.62
C ILE A 47 9.85 8.49 -14.10
N SER A 48 10.50 7.36 -14.42
CA SER A 48 10.14 6.07 -13.84
C SER A 48 10.32 6.03 -12.32
N LYS A 49 11.37 6.67 -11.79
CA LYS A 49 11.56 6.82 -10.34
C LYS A 49 10.46 7.65 -9.69
N LYS A 50 9.93 8.68 -10.36
CA LYS A 50 8.75 9.40 -9.87
C LYS A 50 7.52 8.51 -9.82
N PHE A 51 7.31 7.67 -10.84
CA PHE A 51 6.22 6.70 -10.84
C PHE A 51 6.36 5.68 -9.70
N LEU A 52 7.58 5.19 -9.43
CA LEU A 52 7.86 4.35 -8.26
C LEU A 52 7.38 5.04 -6.97
N PHE A 53 7.69 6.33 -6.80
CA PHE A 53 7.22 7.08 -5.63
C PHE A 53 5.69 7.30 -5.60
N THR A 54 5.03 7.37 -6.75
CA THR A 54 3.56 7.31 -6.82
C THR A 54 3.05 6.00 -6.21
N CYS A 55 3.66 4.86 -6.54
CA CYS A 55 3.30 3.59 -5.92
C CYS A 55 3.44 3.66 -4.38
N TYR A 56 4.53 4.23 -3.86
CA TYR A 56 4.71 4.42 -2.40
C TYR A 56 3.69 5.36 -1.74
N SER A 57 3.19 6.36 -2.48
CA SER A 57 2.36 7.43 -1.93
C SER A 57 1.04 6.95 -1.30
N TYR A 58 0.58 5.77 -1.69
CA TYR A 58 -0.66 5.16 -1.21
C TYR A 58 -0.55 4.45 0.14
N LEU A 59 0.66 4.34 0.72
CA LEU A 59 0.86 3.71 2.02
C LEU A 59 -0.10 4.32 3.07
N PRO A 60 -0.97 3.51 3.71
CA PRO A 60 -1.77 3.96 4.84
C PRO A 60 -0.88 4.51 5.94
N ASN A 61 -1.26 5.65 6.53
CA ASN A 61 -0.47 6.30 7.57
C ASN A 61 -0.66 5.56 8.92
N PRO A 62 0.34 4.80 9.39
CA PRO A 62 0.22 3.98 10.58
C PRO A 62 0.46 4.78 11.87
N VAL A 63 1.09 5.95 11.77
CA VAL A 63 1.39 6.82 12.92
C VAL A 63 0.32 7.91 13.12
N SER A 64 -0.76 7.86 12.34
CA SER A 64 -1.88 8.79 12.47
C SER A 64 -2.65 8.51 13.77
N LEU A 65 -2.54 9.41 14.74
CA LEU A 65 -3.32 9.33 15.98
C LEU A 65 -4.84 9.43 15.74
N ASP A 66 -5.23 9.95 14.58
CA ASP A 66 -6.61 10.28 14.24
C ASP A 66 -7.30 9.24 13.35
N ASN A 67 -6.52 8.61 12.47
CA ASN A 67 -7.04 7.74 11.40
C ASN A 67 -6.48 6.31 11.47
N ASN A 68 -5.69 5.97 12.49
CA ASN A 68 -5.26 4.59 12.72
C ASN A 68 -6.37 3.81 13.44
N PRO A 69 -6.98 2.80 12.79
CA PRO A 69 -8.03 1.99 13.40
C PRO A 69 -7.54 1.15 14.59
N ALA A 70 -6.26 0.79 14.66
CA ALA A 70 -5.71 0.03 15.80
C ALA A 70 -5.67 0.88 17.08
N LEU A 71 -5.24 2.14 16.97
CA LEU A 71 -5.11 3.05 18.12
C LEU A 71 -6.47 3.53 18.65
N GLN A 72 -7.42 3.86 17.76
CA GLN A 72 -8.68 4.55 18.10
C GLN A 72 -9.93 3.70 17.90
N GLY A 73 -9.83 2.59 17.17
CA GLY A 73 -10.94 1.67 16.92
C GLY A 73 -11.08 0.58 17.99
N GLY A 74 -10.04 0.39 18.82
CA GLY A 74 -10.04 -0.51 19.98
C GLY A 74 -9.95 0.25 21.30
N ASP A 75 -9.42 -0.42 22.33
CA ASP A 75 -9.39 0.10 23.71
C ASP A 75 -8.08 0.80 24.11
N GLU A 76 -7.16 1.02 23.17
CA GLU A 76 -5.86 1.64 23.45
C GLU A 76 -5.98 3.14 23.75
N MET A 77 -6.81 3.86 22.98
CA MET A 77 -7.03 5.30 23.16
C MET A 77 -8.49 5.65 22.89
N TRP A 78 -9.10 6.35 23.86
CA TRP A 78 -10.45 6.86 23.76
C TRP A 78 -10.45 8.38 23.98
N TRP A 79 -11.15 9.11 23.11
CA TRP A 79 -11.38 10.54 23.32
C TRP A 79 -12.58 10.75 24.26
N CYS A 80 -12.39 11.53 25.32
CA CYS A 80 -13.48 11.90 26.22
C CYS A 80 -14.52 12.76 25.47
N SER A 81 -15.80 12.40 25.60
CA SER A 81 -16.94 13.01 24.89
C SER A 81 -17.37 14.37 25.44
N THR A 82 -16.63 14.96 26.37
CA THR A 82 -16.94 16.30 26.86
C THR A 82 -16.35 17.34 25.93
N THR A 83 -17.22 18.15 25.34
CA THR A 83 -16.84 19.42 24.73
C THR A 83 -15.97 20.15 25.74
N SER A 84 -14.66 20.19 25.54
CA SER A 84 -13.83 21.09 26.32
C SER A 84 -14.46 22.48 26.17
N GLY A 85 -14.59 23.25 27.25
CA GLY A 85 -15.20 24.58 27.25
C GLY A 85 -14.54 25.59 26.28
N ASN A 86 -13.52 25.15 25.55
CA ASN A 86 -12.74 25.87 24.56
C ASN A 86 -13.22 25.65 23.11
N GLY A 87 -14.32 24.92 22.88
CA GLY A 87 -14.92 24.75 21.55
C GLY A 87 -14.13 23.89 20.57
N LEU A 88 -13.09 23.18 21.04
CA LEU A 88 -12.35 22.22 20.22
C LEU A 88 -13.17 20.93 20.08
N ASN A 89 -13.71 20.72 18.88
CA ASN A 89 -14.39 19.49 18.52
C ASN A 89 -13.37 18.37 18.27
N TYR A 90 -13.06 17.60 19.30
CA TYR A 90 -12.38 16.30 19.16
C TYR A 90 -13.28 15.22 18.52
N PHE A 91 -14.53 15.59 18.20
CA PHE A 91 -15.61 14.68 17.82
C PHE A 91 -15.56 14.11 16.41
N ASN A 92 -14.71 14.60 15.49
CA ASN A 92 -14.74 14.19 14.08
C ASN A 92 -13.50 13.38 13.69
N LYS A 93 -13.32 12.22 14.35
CA LYS A 93 -12.25 11.28 14.05
C LYS A 93 -12.88 9.98 13.59
N ASN A 94 -12.76 9.70 12.30
CA ASN A 94 -13.40 8.55 11.66
C ASN A 94 -13.01 7.22 12.32
N ALA A 95 -11.77 7.08 12.81
CA ALA A 95 -11.33 5.91 13.56
C ALA A 95 -12.08 5.70 14.88
N GLY A 96 -12.31 6.76 15.66
CA GLY A 96 -13.04 6.68 16.94
C GLY A 96 -14.52 6.31 16.78
N TYR A 97 -15.11 6.59 15.61
CA TYR A 97 -16.48 6.15 15.31
C TYR A 97 -16.60 4.63 15.15
N LEU A 98 -15.52 3.92 14.79
CA LEU A 98 -15.52 2.46 14.76
C LEU A 98 -15.69 1.89 16.17
N ALA A 99 -14.94 2.40 17.16
CA ALA A 99 -15.03 1.96 18.56
C ALA A 99 -16.42 2.22 19.17
N MET A 100 -17.10 3.28 18.72
CA MET A 100 -18.48 3.58 19.10
C MET A 100 -19.55 2.74 18.38
N GLY A 101 -19.16 1.78 17.53
CA GLY A 101 -20.09 0.94 16.77
C GLY A 101 -20.89 1.70 15.70
N ARG A 102 -20.40 2.85 15.22
CA ARG A 102 -21.11 3.70 14.24
C ARG A 102 -20.79 3.36 12.79
N GLN A 103 -20.15 2.22 12.54
CA GLN A 103 -19.76 1.83 11.19
C GLN A 103 -20.98 1.69 10.27
N SER A 104 -20.82 2.06 9.00
CA SER A 104 -21.89 2.03 8.00
C SER A 104 -21.43 1.30 6.74
N ALA A 105 -22.33 0.48 6.16
CA ALA A 105 -22.07 -0.14 4.87
C ALA A 105 -22.19 0.84 3.69
N ASN A 106 -22.98 1.91 3.84
CA ASN A 106 -23.23 2.88 2.77
C ASN A 106 -22.17 3.97 2.68
N ASP A 107 -21.57 4.33 3.82
CA ASP A 107 -20.53 5.37 3.90
C ASP A 107 -19.50 4.96 4.97
N PRO A 108 -18.66 3.95 4.65
CA PRO A 108 -17.77 3.35 5.63
C PRO A 108 -16.69 4.32 6.10
N TYR A 109 -16.48 4.39 7.40
CA TYR A 109 -15.33 5.11 7.97
C TYR A 109 -14.03 4.39 7.62
N LEU A 110 -12.97 5.18 7.36
CA LEU A 110 -11.66 4.67 6.96
C LEU A 110 -11.74 3.76 5.74
N ASN A 111 -12.39 4.25 4.68
CA ASN A 111 -12.67 3.46 3.50
C ASN A 111 -11.42 3.27 2.63
N TYR A 112 -10.71 2.16 2.82
CA TYR A 112 -9.53 1.81 2.04
C TYR A 112 -9.85 1.02 0.76
N TRP A 113 -11.13 0.71 0.51
CA TRP A 113 -11.58 0.02 -0.69
C TRP A 113 -11.55 0.98 -1.89
N ASP A 114 -12.49 1.90 -1.98
CA ASP A 114 -12.62 2.90 -3.04
C ASP A 114 -12.26 4.33 -2.61
N GLY A 115 -11.82 4.50 -1.36
CA GLY A 115 -11.43 5.80 -0.80
C GLY A 115 -12.58 6.54 -0.13
N GLY A 116 -12.25 7.43 0.80
CA GLY A 116 -13.23 8.25 1.52
C GLY A 116 -13.14 8.08 3.03
N ARG A 117 -13.73 9.04 3.77
CA ARG A 117 -13.70 9.08 5.25
C ARG A 117 -12.32 8.74 5.85
N ASN A 118 -11.28 9.39 5.31
CA ASN A 118 -9.85 9.22 5.65
C ASN A 118 -9.19 7.88 5.26
N GLY A 119 -9.84 7.04 4.48
CA GLY A 119 -9.20 5.92 3.79
C GLY A 119 -8.66 6.31 2.40
N THR A 120 -7.60 5.62 1.99
CA THR A 120 -6.96 5.73 0.68
C THR A 120 -7.49 4.64 -0.24
N ASN A 121 -7.82 4.95 -1.49
CA ASN A 121 -8.27 3.93 -2.45
C ASN A 121 -7.12 2.98 -2.82
N LEU A 122 -7.11 1.77 -2.25
CA LEU A 122 -6.03 0.82 -2.47
C LEU A 122 -6.20 0.05 -3.79
N PHE A 123 -7.38 -0.03 -4.39
CA PHE A 123 -7.51 -0.62 -5.74
C PHE A 123 -6.87 0.24 -6.82
N ILE A 124 -6.84 1.57 -6.67
CA ILE A 124 -6.02 2.45 -7.51
C ILE A 124 -4.53 2.17 -7.27
N ALA A 125 -4.09 2.01 -6.02
CA ALA A 125 -2.71 1.67 -5.71
C ALA A 125 -2.27 0.35 -6.38
N LEU A 126 -3.14 -0.68 -6.35
CA LEU A 126 -2.90 -1.96 -7.02
C LEU A 126 -2.79 -1.81 -8.54
N ARG A 127 -3.63 -0.96 -9.13
CA ARG A 127 -3.57 -0.64 -10.56
C ARG A 127 -2.24 0.01 -10.92
N ASP A 128 -1.82 1.00 -10.16
CA ASP A 128 -0.56 1.71 -10.41
C ASP A 128 0.64 0.79 -10.24
N CYS A 129 0.65 -0.09 -9.22
CA CYS A 129 1.68 -1.12 -9.09
C CYS A 129 1.75 -2.02 -10.33
N ASN A 130 0.61 -2.45 -10.88
CA ASN A 130 0.59 -3.24 -12.11
C ASN A 130 1.09 -2.45 -13.32
N ILE A 131 0.67 -1.19 -13.49
CA ILE A 131 1.17 -0.33 -14.58
C ILE A 131 2.69 -0.23 -14.50
N PHE A 132 3.26 -0.05 -13.30
CA PHE A 132 4.70 -0.01 -13.13
C PHE A 132 5.36 -1.33 -13.54
N LEU A 133 4.89 -2.46 -13.03
CA LEU A 133 5.46 -3.77 -13.32
C LEU A 133 5.35 -4.13 -14.81
N GLU A 134 4.27 -3.72 -15.47
CA GLU A 134 4.03 -3.91 -16.90
C GLU A 134 4.98 -3.07 -17.77
N ASN A 135 5.41 -1.88 -17.32
CA ASN A 135 6.11 -0.90 -18.17
C ASN A 135 7.57 -0.62 -17.77
N ILE A 136 8.03 -1.04 -16.59
CA ILE A 136 9.38 -0.71 -16.12
C ILE A 136 10.51 -1.35 -16.95
N HIS A 137 10.19 -2.22 -17.91
CA HIS A 137 11.15 -2.75 -18.88
C HIS A 137 11.49 -1.77 -20.02
N LEU A 138 10.70 -0.70 -20.22
CA LEU A 138 10.84 0.24 -21.33
C LEU A 138 12.04 1.19 -21.22
N PRO A 139 12.35 1.80 -20.05
CA PRO A 139 13.49 2.72 -19.95
C PRO A 139 14.82 1.96 -20.06
N THR A 140 15.66 2.40 -20.99
CA THR A 140 16.97 1.76 -21.29
C THR A 140 18.12 2.32 -20.46
N ASP A 141 17.90 3.41 -19.73
CA ASP A 141 18.88 4.13 -18.90
C ASP A 141 18.85 3.74 -17.41
N ILE A 142 18.18 2.63 -17.08
CA ILE A 142 18.16 2.03 -15.74
C ILE A 142 19.06 0.79 -15.73
N ASP A 143 20.00 0.76 -14.80
CA ASP A 143 20.83 -0.43 -14.56
C ASP A 143 19.96 -1.62 -14.13
N GLU A 144 20.34 -2.83 -14.55
CA GLU A 144 19.52 -4.01 -14.29
C GLU A 144 19.31 -4.29 -12.80
N TRP A 145 20.36 -4.10 -11.98
CA TRP A 145 20.25 -4.28 -10.53
C TRP A 145 19.26 -3.30 -9.90
N GLU A 146 19.20 -2.07 -10.39
CA GLU A 146 18.29 -1.04 -9.90
C GLU A 146 16.86 -1.33 -10.34
N ARG A 147 16.69 -1.80 -11.59
CA ARG A 147 15.40 -2.23 -12.13
C ARG A 147 14.82 -3.39 -11.31
N LEU A 148 15.62 -4.42 -11.03
CA LEU A 148 15.20 -5.56 -10.21
C LEU A 148 14.81 -5.12 -8.80
N GLN A 149 15.61 -4.24 -8.18
CA GLN A 149 15.28 -3.65 -6.88
C GLN A 149 13.93 -2.89 -6.90
N TRP A 150 13.66 -2.09 -7.94
CA TRP A 150 12.38 -1.38 -8.06
C TRP A 150 11.19 -2.31 -8.30
N ILE A 151 11.37 -3.36 -9.12
CA ILE A 151 10.38 -4.41 -9.33
C ILE A 151 10.05 -5.08 -7.99
N ALA A 152 11.07 -5.42 -7.19
CA ALA A 152 10.91 -6.03 -5.88
C ALA A 152 10.15 -5.13 -4.90
N GLU A 153 10.50 -3.84 -4.85
CA GLU A 153 9.79 -2.84 -4.05
C GLU A 153 8.31 -2.76 -4.42
N VAL A 154 7.98 -2.70 -5.72
CA VAL A 154 6.59 -2.59 -6.17
C VAL A 154 5.81 -3.88 -5.95
N LYS A 155 6.44 -5.06 -6.11
CA LYS A 155 5.84 -6.35 -5.73
C LYS A 155 5.50 -6.39 -4.25
N PHE A 156 6.42 -5.95 -3.39
CA PHE A 156 6.15 -5.83 -1.97
C PHE A 156 5.01 -4.85 -1.68
N LEU A 157 4.99 -3.65 -2.30
CA LEU A 157 3.93 -2.67 -2.08
C LEU A 157 2.56 -3.24 -2.49
N LYS A 158 2.52 -3.93 -3.64
CA LYS A 158 1.33 -4.66 -4.09
C LYS A 158 0.89 -5.72 -3.08
N ALA A 159 1.82 -6.47 -2.49
CA ALA A 159 1.52 -7.44 -1.43
C ALA A 159 0.98 -6.75 -0.17
N TYR A 160 1.60 -5.65 0.24
CA TYR A 160 1.20 -4.85 1.40
C TYR A 160 -0.21 -4.25 1.22
N TYR A 161 -0.57 -3.76 0.04
CA TYR A 161 -1.91 -3.24 -0.24
C TYR A 161 -2.97 -4.34 -0.22
N HIS A 162 -2.67 -5.53 -0.79
CA HIS A 162 -3.55 -6.69 -0.63
C HIS A 162 -3.68 -7.10 0.84
N PHE A 163 -2.58 -7.13 1.60
CA PHE A 163 -2.60 -7.45 3.02
C PHE A 163 -3.43 -6.44 3.83
N TYR A 164 -3.28 -5.14 3.56
CA TYR A 164 -4.04 -4.10 4.26
C TYR A 164 -5.52 -4.20 3.95
N LEU A 165 -5.90 -4.45 2.68
CA LEU A 165 -7.29 -4.73 2.31
C LEU A 165 -7.80 -6.00 2.99
N PHE A 166 -7.04 -7.08 2.96
CA PHE A 166 -7.36 -8.36 3.59
C PHE A 166 -7.62 -8.20 5.09
N ARG A 167 -6.74 -7.47 5.79
CA ARG A 167 -6.85 -7.20 7.23
C ARG A 167 -8.13 -6.45 7.60
N ASN A 168 -8.58 -5.52 6.76
CA ASN A 168 -9.77 -4.71 7.04
C ASN A 168 -11.08 -5.34 6.57
N TYR A 169 -11.05 -6.14 5.49
CA TYR A 169 -12.27 -6.59 4.80
C TYR A 169 -12.39 -8.12 4.70
N GLY A 170 -11.39 -8.87 5.14
CA GLY A 170 -11.32 -10.33 4.98
C GLY A 170 -11.13 -10.71 3.50
N PRO A 171 -11.95 -11.60 2.93
CA PRO A 171 -11.93 -11.97 1.52
C PRO A 171 -12.00 -10.75 0.60
N ILE A 172 -11.03 -10.65 -0.32
CA ILE A 172 -10.95 -9.58 -1.31
C ILE A 172 -10.68 -10.16 -2.70
N PRO A 173 -10.96 -9.42 -3.79
CA PRO A 173 -10.49 -9.79 -5.11
C PRO A 173 -8.97 -9.75 -5.19
N ILE A 174 -8.39 -10.67 -5.94
CA ILE A 174 -6.96 -10.72 -6.19
C ILE A 174 -6.66 -9.99 -7.50
N ILE A 175 -5.94 -8.87 -7.43
CA ILE A 175 -5.62 -8.04 -8.60
C ILE A 175 -4.23 -8.42 -9.13
N ARG A 176 -4.17 -9.48 -9.95
CA ARG A 176 -2.90 -9.93 -10.56
C ARG A 176 -2.45 -8.99 -11.67
N GLU A 177 -3.36 -8.58 -12.52
CA GLU A 177 -3.12 -7.77 -13.73
C GLU A 177 -4.18 -6.68 -13.84
N ASN A 178 -3.91 -5.68 -14.69
CA ASN A 178 -4.87 -4.64 -14.98
C ASN A 178 -5.95 -5.11 -15.94
N ILE A 179 -7.23 -4.93 -15.56
CA ILE A 179 -8.35 -5.18 -16.47
C ILE A 179 -8.41 -4.02 -17.48
N PRO A 180 -8.45 -4.31 -18.80
CA PRO A 180 -8.63 -3.29 -19.82
C PRO A 180 -9.94 -2.52 -19.62
N VAL A 181 -9.91 -1.21 -19.87
CA VAL A 181 -11.09 -0.32 -19.73
C VAL A 181 -12.28 -0.79 -20.59
N ASN A 182 -12.02 -1.56 -21.64
CA ASN A 182 -13.00 -1.99 -22.63
C ASN A 182 -13.63 -3.35 -22.32
N ALA A 183 -13.20 -4.03 -21.25
CA ALA A 183 -13.63 -5.37 -20.91
C ALA A 183 -14.84 -5.35 -19.96
N ALA A 184 -16.04 -5.17 -20.52
CA ALA A 184 -17.27 -4.99 -19.73
C ALA A 184 -17.72 -6.24 -18.95
N GLU A 185 -17.34 -7.46 -19.37
CA GLU A 185 -17.70 -8.71 -18.66
C GLU A 185 -16.66 -9.13 -17.61
N GLU A 186 -15.37 -8.84 -17.82
CA GLU A 186 -14.27 -9.14 -16.89
C GLU A 186 -14.21 -8.16 -15.70
N ALA A 187 -14.93 -7.03 -15.79
CA ALA A 187 -15.00 -6.01 -14.74
C ALA A 187 -15.65 -6.49 -13.43
N ARG A 188 -16.30 -7.67 -13.41
CA ARG A 188 -16.86 -8.27 -12.18
C ARG A 188 -15.81 -9.11 -11.46
N MET A 189 -14.96 -8.43 -10.71
CA MET A 189 -13.99 -9.06 -9.83
C MET A 189 -14.67 -9.56 -8.55
N TYR A 190 -14.67 -10.87 -8.36
CA TYR A 190 -15.23 -11.53 -7.17
C TYR A 190 -14.20 -11.65 -6.06
N ARG A 191 -14.68 -11.66 -4.81
CA ARG A 191 -13.83 -11.92 -3.65
C ARG A 191 -13.30 -13.35 -3.73
N LYS A 192 -12.04 -13.56 -3.34
CA LYS A 192 -11.44 -14.89 -3.29
C LYS A 192 -11.39 -15.40 -1.86
N PRO A 193 -11.42 -16.73 -1.66
CA PRO A 193 -11.20 -17.34 -0.35
C PRO A 193 -10.00 -16.74 0.37
N VAL A 194 -10.10 -16.60 1.70
CA VAL A 194 -9.04 -16.04 2.55
C VAL A 194 -7.68 -16.68 2.28
N ASP A 195 -7.65 -18.01 2.14
CA ASP A 195 -6.40 -18.73 1.91
C ASP A 195 -5.76 -18.40 0.56
N ASP A 196 -6.56 -18.18 -0.49
CA ASP A 196 -6.06 -17.75 -1.80
C ASP A 196 -5.46 -16.34 -1.75
N VAL A 197 -6.11 -15.44 -1.01
CA VAL A 197 -5.63 -14.06 -0.82
C VAL A 197 -4.29 -14.07 -0.07
N VAL A 198 -4.20 -14.82 1.03
CA VAL A 198 -2.98 -14.93 1.83
C VAL A 198 -1.86 -15.58 1.02
N ASN A 199 -2.15 -16.66 0.29
CA ASN A 199 -1.16 -17.32 -0.55
C ASN A 199 -0.60 -16.36 -1.62
N TYR A 200 -1.45 -15.52 -2.22
CA TYR A 200 -0.99 -14.53 -3.19
C TYR A 200 -0.12 -13.43 -2.56
N ILE A 201 -0.45 -12.97 -1.36
CA ILE A 201 0.38 -12.02 -0.61
C ILE A 201 1.76 -12.62 -0.35
N VAL A 202 1.81 -13.88 0.10
CA VAL A 202 3.08 -14.58 0.37
C VAL A 202 3.88 -14.82 -0.92
N GLU A 203 3.21 -15.21 -2.01
CA GLU A 203 3.83 -15.37 -3.35
C GLU A 203 4.55 -14.08 -3.77
N LEU A 204 3.88 -12.92 -3.71
CA LEU A 204 4.48 -11.63 -4.05
C LEU A 204 5.68 -11.27 -3.16
N ILE A 205 5.59 -11.57 -1.85
CA ILE A 205 6.68 -11.29 -0.91
C ILE A 205 7.88 -12.19 -1.18
N ASP A 206 7.65 -13.49 -1.41
CA ASP A 206 8.71 -14.46 -1.71
C ASP A 206 9.41 -14.15 -3.04
N GLU A 207 8.67 -13.64 -4.02
CA GLU A 207 9.26 -13.13 -5.27
C GLU A 207 10.05 -11.83 -5.09
N ALA A 208 9.71 -10.99 -4.12
CA ALA A 208 10.38 -9.71 -3.90
C ALA A 208 11.67 -9.84 -3.09
N ILE A 209 11.69 -10.69 -2.05
CA ILE A 209 12.82 -10.81 -1.10
C ILE A 209 14.21 -10.94 -1.76
N PRO A 210 14.42 -11.78 -2.80
CA PRO A 210 15.76 -12.01 -3.37
C PRO A 210 16.40 -10.75 -3.94
N ASP A 211 15.58 -9.86 -4.50
CA ASP A 211 16.02 -8.66 -5.21
C ASP A 211 15.93 -7.40 -4.34
N LEU A 212 15.41 -7.49 -3.11
CA LEU A 212 15.41 -6.38 -2.15
C LEU A 212 16.79 -6.20 -1.51
N MET A 213 17.16 -4.95 -1.27
CA MET A 213 18.37 -4.60 -0.54
C MET A 213 18.35 -5.18 0.89
N PRO A 214 19.46 -5.79 1.35
CA PRO A 214 19.68 -5.98 2.78
C PRO A 214 19.73 -4.59 3.43
N ASN A 215 19.24 -4.46 4.66
CA ASN A 215 19.00 -3.19 5.35
C ASN A 215 20.11 -2.16 5.04
N PRO A 216 19.83 -1.13 4.22
CA PRO A 216 20.80 -0.09 3.98
C PRO A 216 20.81 0.72 5.26
N SER A 217 21.75 0.41 6.16
CA SER A 217 22.10 1.27 7.29
C SER A 217 21.96 2.72 6.83
N ASN A 218 20.95 3.43 7.37
CA ASN A 218 20.35 4.69 6.90
C ASN A 218 21.39 5.78 6.55
N THR A 219 22.12 5.62 5.45
CA THR A 219 23.28 6.46 5.12
C THR A 219 22.91 7.56 4.12
N ARG A 220 21.78 7.44 3.43
CA ARG A 220 21.25 8.46 2.53
C ARG A 220 19.79 8.78 2.88
N VAL A 221 19.48 10.06 3.06
CA VAL A 221 18.11 10.55 3.31
C VAL A 221 17.14 10.10 2.22
N GLU A 222 17.65 9.91 0.99
CA GLU A 222 16.91 9.50 -0.20
C GLU A 222 16.38 8.06 -0.14
N ASP A 223 16.97 7.19 0.68
CA ASP A 223 16.57 5.78 0.82
C ASP A 223 15.75 5.52 2.09
N ALA A 224 15.53 6.56 2.91
CA ALA A 224 14.81 6.42 4.16
C ALA A 224 13.34 6.00 3.94
N GLY A 225 12.97 4.84 4.45
CA GLY A 225 11.62 4.30 4.36
C GLY A 225 11.35 3.41 3.15
N ARG A 226 12.34 3.19 2.26
CA ARG A 226 12.27 2.19 1.19
C ARG A 226 12.23 0.78 1.76
N ILE A 227 11.66 -0.14 0.98
CA ILE A 227 11.49 -1.53 1.39
C ILE A 227 12.83 -2.27 1.39
N THR A 228 13.03 -3.11 2.40
CA THR A 228 14.22 -3.92 2.62
C THR A 228 13.84 -5.37 2.92
N GLN A 229 14.81 -6.28 2.86
CA GLN A 229 14.58 -7.70 3.19
C GLN A 229 13.94 -7.92 4.58
N PRO A 230 14.41 -7.28 5.68
CA PRO A 230 13.74 -7.35 6.98
C PRO A 230 12.25 -6.98 6.95
N ILE A 231 11.90 -5.91 6.22
CA ILE A 231 10.52 -5.41 6.12
C ILE A 231 9.63 -6.45 5.43
N ALA A 232 10.11 -7.01 4.32
CA ALA A 232 9.42 -8.05 3.57
C ALA A 232 9.19 -9.32 4.40
N ALA A 233 10.24 -9.81 5.07
CA ALA A 233 10.15 -10.99 5.93
C ALA A 233 9.15 -10.78 7.10
N ALA A 234 9.16 -9.59 7.71
CA ALA A 234 8.26 -9.27 8.81
C ALA A 234 6.79 -9.21 8.36
N LEU A 235 6.49 -8.62 7.19
CA LEU A 235 5.14 -8.64 6.62
C LEU A 235 4.66 -10.06 6.29
N LYS A 236 5.54 -10.92 5.75
CA LYS A 236 5.21 -12.34 5.50
C LYS A 236 4.82 -13.06 6.78
N ALA A 237 5.61 -12.86 7.83
CA ALA A 237 5.32 -13.42 9.15
C ALA A 237 3.96 -12.94 9.67
N GLU A 238 3.69 -11.63 9.61
CA GLU A 238 2.41 -11.07 10.03
C GLU A 238 1.23 -11.65 9.22
N ALA A 239 1.32 -11.70 7.89
CA ALA A 239 0.26 -12.22 7.03
C ALA A 239 -0.09 -13.69 7.35
N LEU A 240 0.94 -14.53 7.58
CA LEU A 240 0.75 -15.93 7.96
C LEU A 240 0.17 -16.06 9.38
N THR A 241 0.57 -15.21 10.32
CA THR A 241 -0.01 -15.18 11.68
C THR A 241 -1.49 -14.79 11.63
N TRP A 242 -1.86 -13.78 10.84
CA TRP A 242 -3.26 -13.41 10.63
C TRP A 242 -4.06 -14.60 10.08
N ALA A 243 -3.55 -15.27 9.06
CA ALA A 243 -4.22 -16.44 8.47
C ALA A 243 -4.37 -17.63 9.43
N ALA A 244 -3.45 -17.79 10.40
CA ALA A 244 -3.52 -18.83 11.43
C ALA A 244 -4.48 -18.50 12.59
N SER A 245 -4.86 -17.24 12.73
CA SER A 245 -5.67 -16.73 13.84
C SER A 245 -7.09 -17.34 13.88
N PRO A 246 -7.75 -17.37 15.06
CA PRO A 246 -9.06 -18.01 15.21
C PRO A 246 -10.14 -17.51 14.24
N LEU A 247 -10.14 -16.20 13.96
CA LEU A 247 -11.10 -15.54 13.07
C LEU A 247 -11.00 -16.04 11.62
N LEU A 248 -9.82 -16.51 11.20
CA LEU A 248 -9.51 -16.84 9.81
C LEU A 248 -9.17 -18.32 9.59
N ASN A 249 -9.18 -19.13 10.65
CA ASN A 249 -8.74 -20.53 10.63
C ASN A 249 -9.78 -21.50 11.18
N GLY A 250 -11.07 -21.26 10.94
CA GLY A 250 -12.14 -22.25 11.16
C GLY A 250 -12.33 -22.73 12.60
N SER A 251 -11.74 -22.08 13.61
CA SER A 251 -11.84 -22.49 15.02
C SER A 251 -13.07 -21.93 15.73
N GLU A 252 -13.68 -20.87 15.19
CA GLU A 252 -14.88 -20.23 15.75
C GLU A 252 -16.08 -20.45 14.83
N GLN A 253 -16.51 -21.70 14.67
CA GLN A 253 -17.58 -22.09 13.72
C GLN A 253 -18.93 -21.37 13.93
N GLU A 254 -19.17 -20.79 15.11
CA GLU A 254 -20.38 -20.00 15.40
C GLU A 254 -20.29 -18.55 14.90
N SER A 255 -19.11 -18.08 14.46
CA SER A 255 -18.96 -16.72 13.95
C SER A 255 -19.70 -16.57 12.60
N PRO A 256 -20.49 -15.49 12.43
CA PRO A 256 -21.26 -15.24 11.20
C PRO A 256 -20.36 -15.07 9.96
N THR A 257 -19.06 -14.86 10.16
CA THR A 257 -18.07 -14.79 9.11
C THR A 257 -17.91 -16.13 8.37
N PHE A 258 -18.06 -17.27 9.06
CA PHE A 258 -17.86 -18.59 8.47
C PHE A 258 -19.05 -19.07 7.63
N SER A 259 -20.24 -18.49 7.80
CA SER A 259 -21.39 -18.79 6.93
C SER A 259 -21.43 -17.94 5.66
N LEU A 260 -20.43 -17.08 5.44
CA LEU A 260 -20.35 -16.21 4.26
C LEU A 260 -20.01 -17.02 3.00
N ILE A 261 -21.03 -17.15 2.16
CA ILE A 261 -20.96 -17.72 0.82
C ILE A 261 -21.24 -16.61 -0.19
N ASP A 262 -20.41 -16.55 -1.24
CA ASP A 262 -20.58 -15.64 -2.38
C ASP A 262 -21.89 -15.95 -3.14
N ASN A 263 -22.40 -15.02 -3.94
CA ASN A 263 -23.42 -15.29 -4.97
C ASN A 263 -23.00 -16.37 -5.98
N GLN A 264 -21.71 -16.70 -6.07
CA GLN A 264 -21.15 -17.82 -6.84
C GLN A 264 -21.13 -19.16 -6.08
N GLU A 265 -21.75 -19.24 -4.90
CA GLU A 265 -21.74 -20.42 -4.02
C GLU A 265 -20.33 -20.82 -3.52
N VAL A 266 -19.38 -19.88 -3.55
CA VAL A 266 -18.01 -20.09 -3.06
C VAL A 266 -17.93 -19.76 -1.58
N GLN A 267 -17.42 -20.71 -0.80
CA GLN A 267 -17.11 -20.53 0.60
C GLN A 267 -15.85 -19.66 0.76
N LEU A 268 -15.99 -18.50 1.41
CA LEU A 268 -14.89 -17.53 1.48
C LEU A 268 -13.94 -17.71 2.68
N PHE A 269 -14.43 -18.36 3.74
CA PHE A 269 -13.66 -18.65 4.95
C PHE A 269 -13.54 -20.15 5.21
N PRO A 270 -12.38 -20.63 5.68
CA PRO A 270 -12.17 -22.05 5.96
C PRO A 270 -13.07 -22.53 7.10
N GLN A 271 -13.72 -23.68 6.91
CA GLN A 271 -14.69 -24.23 7.87
C GLN A 271 -14.07 -25.12 8.94
N GLN A 272 -12.86 -25.60 8.70
CA GLN A 272 -12.16 -26.52 9.58
C GLN A 272 -10.86 -25.89 10.04
N TYR A 273 -10.55 -26.13 11.32
CA TYR A 273 -9.29 -25.71 11.89
C TYR A 273 -8.11 -26.47 11.29
N ASP A 274 -7.12 -25.73 10.81
CA ASP A 274 -5.86 -26.26 10.30
C ASP A 274 -4.69 -25.81 11.18
N SER A 275 -4.10 -26.75 11.92
CA SER A 275 -2.93 -26.50 12.77
C SER A 275 -1.66 -26.20 11.97
N SER A 276 -1.59 -26.59 10.69
CA SER A 276 -0.41 -26.36 9.85
C SER A 276 -0.17 -24.87 9.59
N LYS A 277 -1.22 -24.03 9.66
CA LYS A 277 -1.09 -22.58 9.52
C LYS A 277 -0.23 -21.97 10.62
N TRP A 278 -0.37 -22.44 11.87
CA TRP A 278 0.48 -22.00 12.98
C TRP A 278 1.93 -22.45 12.79
N THR A 279 2.16 -23.66 12.29
CA THR A 279 3.52 -24.13 11.96
C THR A 279 4.19 -23.24 10.92
N ARG A 280 3.47 -22.87 9.85
CA ARG A 280 3.97 -21.94 8.83
C ARG A 280 4.24 -20.55 9.40
N ALA A 281 3.33 -20.03 10.24
CA ALA A 281 3.49 -18.72 10.87
C ALA A 281 4.71 -18.68 11.79
N VAL A 282 4.90 -19.69 12.65
CA VAL A 282 6.07 -19.78 13.55
C VAL A 282 7.38 -19.85 12.76
N GLN A 283 7.41 -20.63 11.67
CA GLN A 283 8.58 -20.70 10.81
C GLN A 283 8.90 -19.34 10.17
N ALA A 284 7.89 -18.64 9.63
CA ALA A 284 8.08 -17.32 9.04
C ALA A 284 8.50 -16.26 10.08
N ILE A 285 7.96 -16.30 11.31
CA ILE A 285 8.40 -15.42 12.41
C ILE A 285 9.87 -15.66 12.72
N LYS A 286 10.29 -16.93 12.81
CA LYS A 286 11.68 -17.28 13.09
C LYS A 286 12.61 -16.76 11.99
N GLU A 287 12.26 -16.98 10.73
CA GLU A 287 13.00 -16.45 9.58
C GLU A 287 13.07 -14.92 9.61
N ALA A 288 11.97 -14.23 9.90
CA ALA A 288 11.93 -12.78 10.01
C ALA A 288 12.86 -12.26 11.12
N ILE A 289 12.88 -12.90 12.29
CA ILE A 289 13.78 -12.57 13.39
C ILE A 289 15.24 -12.74 12.97
N GLU A 290 15.59 -13.86 12.33
CA GLU A 290 16.96 -14.14 11.85
C GLU A 290 17.40 -13.12 10.80
N VAL A 291 16.53 -12.78 9.85
CA VAL A 291 16.79 -11.74 8.85
C VAL A 291 16.98 -10.38 9.52
N CYS A 292 16.15 -10.01 10.49
CA CYS A 292 16.28 -8.75 11.21
C CYS A 292 17.60 -8.67 11.99
N GLN A 293 17.96 -9.71 12.73
CA GLN A 293 19.21 -9.76 13.52
C GLN A 293 20.46 -9.71 12.64
N THR A 294 20.48 -10.46 11.54
CA THR A 294 21.61 -10.46 10.58
C THR A 294 21.78 -9.10 9.89
N ASN A 295 20.69 -8.32 9.79
CA ASN A 295 20.65 -6.97 9.27
C ASN A 295 20.78 -5.87 10.35
N GLY A 296 21.20 -6.23 11.57
CA GLY A 296 21.56 -5.28 12.63
C GLY A 296 20.40 -4.80 13.53
N HIS A 297 19.18 -5.29 13.32
CA HIS A 297 18.05 -4.97 14.19
C HIS A 297 18.14 -5.73 15.52
N HIS A 298 17.86 -5.02 16.60
CA HIS A 298 17.85 -5.57 17.96
C HIS A 298 17.03 -4.69 18.90
N LEU A 299 16.58 -5.27 20.01
CA LEU A 299 15.82 -4.54 21.02
C LEU A 299 16.60 -3.32 21.52
N TYR A 300 15.92 -2.19 21.58
CA TYR A 300 16.52 -0.94 22.01
C TYR A 300 16.89 -1.03 23.50
N SER A 301 18.07 -0.53 23.83
CA SER A 301 18.52 -0.38 25.22
C SER A 301 19.09 1.01 25.43
N TYR A 302 18.58 1.74 26.42
CA TYR A 302 19.09 3.06 26.72
C TYR A 302 20.50 2.96 27.30
N GLN A 303 21.47 3.54 26.59
CA GLN A 303 22.85 3.66 27.05
C GLN A 303 23.00 4.97 27.82
N ASN A 304 23.52 4.89 29.05
CA ASN A 304 23.75 6.09 29.85
C ASN A 304 24.86 6.93 29.22
N VAL A 305 24.48 8.03 28.57
CA VAL A 305 25.38 8.95 27.87
C VAL A 305 26.36 9.65 28.82
N ASN A 306 26.02 9.72 30.12
CA ASN A 306 26.89 10.27 31.15
C ASN A 306 27.13 9.24 32.27
N ALA A 307 28.20 8.45 32.09
CA ALA A 307 28.62 7.44 33.06
C ALA A 307 28.93 8.01 34.47
N SER A 308 29.13 9.32 34.61
CA SER A 308 29.35 9.98 35.90
C SER A 308 28.08 10.16 36.73
N ILE A 309 26.88 10.03 36.13
CA ILE A 309 25.61 10.06 36.85
C ILE A 309 25.13 8.62 37.04
N ALA A 310 25.25 8.12 38.27
CA ALA A 310 24.70 6.82 38.63
C ALA A 310 23.16 6.85 38.48
N MET A 311 22.64 6.02 37.59
CA MET A 311 21.21 5.95 37.27
C MET A 311 20.64 4.64 37.80
N SER A 312 19.50 4.72 38.49
CA SER A 312 18.81 3.52 38.98
C SER A 312 18.29 2.66 37.81
N ASP A 313 18.17 1.36 38.03
CA ASP A 313 17.68 0.43 37.00
C ASP A 313 16.25 0.76 36.55
N ILE A 314 15.41 1.26 37.47
CA ILE A 314 14.06 1.77 37.15
C ILE A 314 14.13 2.94 36.18
N THR A 315 15.07 3.87 36.37
CA THR A 315 15.21 5.04 35.49
C THR A 315 15.74 4.62 34.12
N LYS A 316 16.72 3.70 34.07
CA LYS A 316 17.19 3.11 32.81
C LYS A 316 16.04 2.42 32.06
N LEU A 317 15.23 1.61 32.74
CA LEU A 317 14.07 0.95 32.14
C LEU A 317 13.08 1.97 31.57
N LYS A 318 12.75 3.02 32.32
CA LYS A 318 11.87 4.10 31.84
C LYS A 318 12.44 4.79 30.59
N CYS A 319 13.75 5.07 30.58
CA CYS A 319 14.43 5.64 29.42
C CYS A 319 14.44 4.68 28.23
N THR A 320 14.66 3.38 28.47
CA THR A 320 14.60 2.33 27.44
C THR A 320 13.22 2.26 26.81
N LEU A 321 12.16 2.08 27.62
CA LEU A 321 10.78 1.99 27.13
C LEU A 321 10.35 3.25 26.37
N ARG A 322 10.73 4.44 26.87
CA ARG A 322 10.48 5.70 26.17
C ARG A 322 11.26 5.78 24.86
N GLY A 323 12.55 5.43 24.87
CA GLY A 323 13.43 5.51 23.71
C GLY A 323 13.05 4.52 22.61
N ALA A 324 12.59 3.32 22.97
CA ALA A 324 12.08 2.33 22.04
C ALA A 324 10.97 2.90 21.14
N VAL A 325 10.09 3.75 21.69
CA VAL A 325 8.99 4.39 20.93
C VAL A 325 9.37 5.75 20.34
N THR A 326 10.19 6.54 21.03
CA THR A 326 10.40 7.96 20.69
C THR A 326 11.73 8.27 19.99
N GLU A 327 12.71 7.39 20.06
CA GLU A 327 14.01 7.59 19.42
C GLU A 327 13.92 7.34 17.91
N LYS A 328 14.57 8.20 17.11
CA LYS A 328 14.51 8.12 15.65
C LYS A 328 15.51 7.07 15.16
N TYR A 329 15.09 6.19 14.24
CA TYR A 329 15.96 5.17 13.64
C TYR A 329 16.68 4.31 14.69
N ASN A 330 16.00 4.00 15.79
CA ASN A 330 16.53 3.07 16.76
C ASN A 330 16.62 1.66 16.12
N PRO A 331 17.50 0.79 16.65
CA PRO A 331 17.71 -0.55 16.07
C PRO A 331 16.50 -1.47 16.16
N GLU A 332 15.48 -1.13 16.95
CA GLU A 332 14.25 -1.91 17.10
C GLU A 332 13.25 -1.64 15.97
N ILE A 333 13.35 -0.48 15.30
CA ILE A 333 12.49 -0.11 14.18
C ILE A 333 12.91 -0.87 12.93
N VAL A 334 12.06 -1.80 12.49
CA VAL A 334 12.24 -2.54 11.21
C VAL A 334 11.80 -1.68 10.02
N TRP A 335 10.62 -1.05 10.09
CA TRP A 335 10.13 -0.17 9.03
C TRP A 335 9.83 1.24 9.56
N PRO A 336 10.70 2.24 9.28
CA PRO A 336 10.45 3.59 9.73
C PRO A 336 9.35 4.28 8.90
N SER A 337 8.42 4.97 9.57
CA SER A 337 7.42 5.81 8.90
C SER A 337 8.05 7.11 8.38
N THR A 338 7.63 7.54 7.17
CA THR A 338 8.02 8.81 6.56
C THR A 338 7.01 9.95 6.80
N TYR A 339 5.84 9.67 7.40
CA TYR A 339 4.75 10.63 7.56
C TYR A 339 4.95 11.66 8.67
N SER A 340 5.76 11.37 9.70
CA SER A 340 5.90 12.24 10.85
C SER A 340 7.34 12.34 11.32
N THR A 341 7.77 13.56 11.63
CA THR A 341 9.02 13.82 12.34
C THR A 341 8.95 13.43 13.83
N SER A 342 7.74 13.19 14.35
CA SER A 342 7.43 13.21 15.79
C SER A 342 6.91 11.87 16.33
N CYS A 343 6.18 11.07 15.54
CA CYS A 343 5.61 9.77 15.93
C CYS A 343 6.11 8.67 14.98
N LYS A 344 6.65 7.56 15.51
CA LYS A 344 7.81 6.89 14.90
C LYS A 344 7.81 5.36 14.86
N GLN A 345 6.70 4.67 14.62
CA GLN A 345 6.80 3.21 14.39
C GLN A 345 5.82 2.67 13.34
N ILE A 346 6.35 1.82 12.46
CA ILE A 346 5.75 0.52 12.14
C ILE A 346 6.74 -0.51 12.71
N ALA A 347 6.43 -1.05 13.89
CA ALA A 347 7.17 -2.18 14.42
C ALA A 347 6.47 -3.45 13.91
N PHE A 348 7.15 -4.21 13.06
CA PHE A 348 6.85 -5.61 12.87
C PHE A 348 8.03 -6.39 13.44
N ILE A 349 7.82 -6.90 14.65
CA ILE A 349 8.30 -8.16 15.28
C ILE A 349 8.09 -8.04 16.78
#